data_AF-A0A4Y2VMS7-F1
#
_entry.id   AF-A0A4Y2VMS7-F1
#
_cell.length_a   1.000
_cell.length_b   1.000
_cell.length_c   1.000
_cell.angle_alpha   90.00
_cell.angle_beta   90.00
_cell.angle_gamma   90.00
#
_symmetry.space_group_name_H-M   'P 1'
#
loop_
_entity.id
_entity.type
_entity.pdbx_description
1 polymer ?
#
loop_
_entity_poly.entity_id
_entity_poly.type
_entity_poly.pdbx_seq_one_letter_code
_entity_poly.pdbx_strand_id
1 'polypeptide(L)'
;MISTANGDRGLCLDKTTANSSSMTQWNFNEEKIISAEILYILHAAVNNISFSSFDGISQLFSRMFPKGEEAKGMKLSSRKVAYEISHGLGPYFSAKISMSVTPVARKEPVNKTIGVVKRLTKMLSRCVQQEEMDKILGEWRIYASHEEIKEEWSVEKQPDEDVLQWKNIDAYWGNILCLNDINVGKKRYYHLSKIVKAAPCLSHGQAPVER
;
A
#
# COMPACT_ATOMS: atom_id res chain seq x y z
N MET A 1 58.22 -47.66 43.06
CA MET A 1 57.73 -46.80 44.15
C MET A 1 57.88 -45.37 43.72
N ILE A 2 56.83 -44.75 43.18
CA ILE A 2 56.82 -43.31 42.90
C ILE A 2 55.48 -42.77 43.42
N SER A 3 55.62 -41.83 44.34
CA SER A 3 54.61 -41.10 45.08
C SER A 3 54.15 -39.88 44.27
N THR A 4 52.84 -39.58 44.32
CA THR A 4 52.17 -38.24 44.43
C THR A 4 52.75 -37.02 43.69
N ALA A 5 52.01 -36.10 43.05
CA ALA A 5 50.57 -35.79 43.01
C ALA A 5 50.29 -34.62 42.02
N ASN A 6 48.98 -34.39 41.77
CA ASN A 6 48.27 -33.17 41.32
C ASN A 6 48.53 -32.62 39.90
N GLY A 7 47.52 -32.24 39.11
CA GLY A 7 46.08 -32.17 39.34
C GLY A 7 45.30 -31.60 38.14
N ASP A 8 43.99 -31.87 38.16
CA ASP A 8 42.86 -31.10 37.62
C ASP A 8 42.71 -30.81 36.10
N ARG A 9 41.73 -31.52 35.50
CA ARG A 9 40.39 -31.05 35.08
C ARG A 9 40.00 -31.28 33.60
N GLY A 10 38.95 -32.10 33.46
CA GLY A 10 37.80 -31.88 32.56
C GLY A 10 37.92 -32.48 31.16
N LEU A 11 36.91 -33.26 30.75
CA LEU A 11 36.53 -33.76 29.41
C LEU A 11 35.64 -35.01 29.69
N CYS A 12 34.44 -35.29 29.15
CA CYS A 12 33.56 -34.77 28.11
C CYS A 12 32.15 -35.31 28.46
N LEU A 13 31.08 -34.61 28.10
CA LEU A 13 29.79 -35.28 27.87
C LEU A 13 29.11 -34.63 26.65
N ASP A 14 29.26 -35.39 25.57
CA ASP A 14 28.50 -35.51 24.33
C ASP A 14 27.76 -34.31 23.74
N LYS A 15 28.26 -33.93 22.57
CA LYS A 15 27.50 -33.27 21.51
C LYS A 15 26.52 -34.30 20.92
N THR A 16 25.22 -34.06 21.06
CA THR A 16 24.25 -34.52 20.06
C THR A 16 23.26 -33.40 19.80
N THR A 17 23.43 -32.81 18.63
CA THR A 17 22.60 -31.79 18.01
C THR A 17 21.20 -32.34 17.72
N ALA A 18 20.15 -31.65 18.15
CA ALA A 18 18.81 -31.82 17.62
C ALA A 18 18.15 -30.43 17.43
N ASN A 19 17.91 -30.12 16.16
CA ASN A 19 17.22 -28.99 15.53
C ASN A 19 16.41 -28.05 16.43
N SER A 20 16.78 -26.76 16.38
CA SER A 20 15.83 -25.66 16.51
C SER A 20 15.56 -25.07 15.14
N SER A 21 14.31 -25.18 14.70
CA SER A 21 13.78 -24.67 13.44
C SER A 21 14.14 -23.20 13.25
N SER A 22 14.74 -22.87 12.10
CA SER A 22 15.08 -21.51 11.71
C SER A 22 13.82 -20.67 11.52
N MET A 23 13.44 -19.94 12.56
CA MET A 23 12.59 -18.76 12.41
C MET A 23 13.47 -17.70 11.74
N THR A 24 13.18 -17.37 10.48
CA THR A 24 13.97 -16.45 9.64
C THR A 24 14.25 -15.16 10.40
N GLN A 25 15.48 -15.02 10.87
CA GLN A 25 16.02 -13.79 11.42
C GLN A 25 16.20 -12.83 10.24
N TRP A 26 15.16 -12.04 9.95
CA TRP A 26 15.24 -10.95 8.98
C TRP A 26 16.40 -10.04 9.40
N ASN A 27 17.37 -9.89 8.51
CA ASN A 27 18.59 -9.18 8.83
C ASN A 27 18.26 -7.68 8.87
N PHE A 28 18.39 -7.02 10.03
CA PHE A 28 18.04 -5.60 10.22
C PHE A 28 18.68 -4.65 9.19
N ASN A 29 19.79 -5.06 8.56
CA ASN A 29 20.44 -4.30 7.49
C ASN A 29 19.69 -4.35 6.16
N GLU A 30 19.01 -5.45 5.83
CA GLU A 30 18.25 -5.57 4.58
C GLU A 30 17.03 -4.64 4.56
N GLU A 31 16.34 -4.48 5.69
CA GLU A 31 15.20 -3.58 5.82
C GLU A 31 15.60 -2.11 5.57
N LYS A 32 16.75 -1.69 6.12
CA LYS A 32 17.28 -0.33 5.90
C LYS A 32 17.62 -0.09 4.43
N ILE A 33 18.22 -1.08 3.76
CA ILE A 33 18.55 -0.99 2.33
C ILE A 33 17.25 -0.86 1.53
N ILE A 34 16.29 -1.77 1.71
CA ILE A 34 15.01 -1.77 0.98
C ILE A 34 14.27 -0.44 1.20
N SER A 35 14.23 0.06 2.44
CA SER A 35 13.60 1.34 2.75
C SER A 35 14.25 2.52 2.01
N ALA A 36 15.58 2.56 1.96
CA ALA A 36 16.31 3.58 1.20
C ALA A 36 16.07 3.48 -0.31
N GLU A 37 16.02 2.26 -0.86
CA GLU A 37 15.71 2.01 -2.27
C GLU A 37 14.29 2.50 -2.62
N ILE A 38 13.29 2.15 -1.81
CA ILE A 38 11.90 2.61 -1.98
C ILE A 38 11.84 4.13 -1.94
N LEU A 39 12.51 4.76 -0.97
CA LEU A 39 12.53 6.22 -0.85
C LEU A 39 13.11 6.89 -2.09
N TYR A 40 14.19 6.33 -2.65
CA TYR A 40 14.81 6.88 -3.85
C TYR A 40 13.95 6.68 -5.11
N ILE A 41 13.34 5.49 -5.24
CA ILE A 41 12.38 5.20 -6.32
C ILE A 41 11.21 6.20 -6.28
N LEU A 42 10.64 6.43 -5.09
CA LEU A 42 9.58 7.42 -4.88
C LEU A 42 10.02 8.84 -5.23
N HIS A 43 11.23 9.22 -4.83
CA HIS A 43 11.78 10.53 -5.18
C HIS A 43 11.88 10.72 -6.70
N ALA A 44 12.33 9.71 -7.44
CA ALA A 44 12.37 9.79 -8.90
C ALA A 44 10.99 9.84 -9.55
N ALA A 45 10.03 9.07 -9.04
CA ALA A 45 8.66 9.12 -9.53
C ALA A 45 8.05 10.52 -9.35
N VAL A 46 8.24 11.14 -8.18
CA VAL A 46 7.70 12.49 -7.88
C VAL A 46 8.36 13.58 -8.73
N ASN A 47 9.67 13.46 -8.99
CA ASN A 47 10.44 14.48 -9.68
C ASN A 47 10.65 14.19 -11.18
N ASN A 48 9.98 13.18 -11.74
CA ASN A 48 10.12 12.74 -13.14
C ASN A 48 11.59 12.51 -13.55
N ILE A 49 12.38 11.90 -12.67
CA ILE A 49 13.78 11.58 -12.96
C ILE A 49 13.84 10.40 -13.93
N SER A 50 14.71 10.49 -14.94
CA SER A 50 14.92 9.40 -15.90
C SER A 50 15.35 8.10 -15.21
N PHE A 51 14.75 6.98 -15.60
CA PHE A 51 15.13 5.68 -15.07
C PHE A 51 16.58 5.30 -15.42
N SER A 52 17.12 5.80 -16.54
CA SER A 52 18.52 5.58 -16.90
C SER A 52 19.51 6.21 -15.92
N SER A 53 19.10 7.22 -15.14
CA SER A 53 19.93 7.84 -14.11
C SER A 53 20.24 6.89 -12.95
N PHE A 54 19.55 5.75 -12.86
CA PHE A 54 19.79 4.71 -11.85
C PHE A 54 20.83 3.68 -12.23
N ASP A 55 21.26 3.65 -13.49
CA ASP A 55 22.33 2.77 -13.92
C ASP A 55 23.67 3.31 -13.40
N GLY A 56 24.40 2.47 -12.65
CA GLY A 56 25.66 2.84 -12.01
C GLY A 56 25.53 3.42 -10.60
N ILE A 57 24.32 3.73 -10.12
CA ILE A 57 24.10 4.26 -8.76
C ILE A 57 24.62 3.30 -7.68
N SER A 58 24.33 2.00 -7.81
CA SER A 58 24.81 0.98 -6.85
C SER A 58 26.34 0.95 -6.77
N GLN A 59 27.03 1.16 -7.90
CA GLN A 59 28.50 1.24 -7.94
C GLN A 59 29.02 2.53 -7.32
N LEU A 60 28.33 3.65 -7.54
CA LEU A 60 28.66 4.94 -6.94
C LEU A 60 28.60 4.85 -5.40
N PHE A 61 27.51 4.32 -4.85
CA PHE A 61 27.37 4.14 -3.39
C PHE A 61 28.45 3.21 -2.83
N SER A 62 28.74 2.09 -3.51
CA SER A 62 29.82 1.19 -3.11
C SER A 62 31.19 1.89 -3.07
N ARG A 63 31.45 2.85 -3.96
CA ARG A 63 32.70 3.64 -3.97
C ARG A 63 32.71 4.77 -2.93
N MET A 64 31.56 5.40 -2.69
CA MET A 64 31.43 6.45 -1.67
C MET A 64 31.58 5.90 -0.26
N PHE A 65 31.12 4.66 -0.03
CA PHE A 65 31.12 4.00 1.27
C PHE A 65 31.77 2.62 1.20
N PRO A 66 33.10 2.52 0.98
CA PRO A 66 33.79 1.26 0.72
C PRO A 66 33.76 0.26 1.90
N LYS A 67 33.58 0.77 3.12
CA LYS A 67 33.45 -0.03 4.35
C LYS A 67 31.99 -0.28 4.79
N GLY A 68 31.01 0.38 4.15
CA GLY A 68 29.59 0.22 4.50
C GLY A 68 29.02 -1.05 3.89
N GLU A 69 28.47 -1.94 4.70
CA GLU A 69 27.78 -3.13 4.20
C GLU A 69 26.48 -2.76 3.48
N GLU A 70 25.81 -1.70 3.94
CA GLU A 70 24.57 -1.18 3.38
C GLU A 70 24.76 -0.68 1.94
N ALA A 71 25.89 -0.02 1.68
CA ALA A 71 26.21 0.52 0.35
C ALA A 71 26.52 -0.57 -0.68
N LYS A 72 27.02 -1.73 -0.23
CA LYS A 72 27.20 -2.93 -1.07
C LYS A 72 25.89 -3.67 -1.31
N GLY A 73 24.96 -3.55 -0.37
CA GLY A 73 23.64 -4.19 -0.44
C GLY A 73 22.67 -3.49 -1.38
N MET A 74 22.86 -2.19 -1.68
CA MET A 74 21.99 -1.46 -2.60
C MET A 74 22.12 -2.00 -4.03
N LYS A 75 20.98 -2.36 -4.61
CA LYS A 75 20.87 -2.97 -5.95
C LYS A 75 19.84 -2.22 -6.77
N LEU A 76 20.03 -0.91 -6.94
CA LEU A 76 19.22 -0.11 -7.86
C LEU A 76 19.76 -0.19 -9.29
N SER A 77 18.84 -0.27 -10.25
CA SER A 77 19.07 -0.20 -11.69
C SER A 77 17.82 0.36 -12.36
N SER A 78 17.95 0.87 -13.58
CA SER A 78 16.81 1.36 -14.37
C SER A 78 15.67 0.34 -14.47
N ARG A 79 16.00 -0.93 -14.72
CA ARG A 79 15.03 -2.04 -14.81
C ARG A 79 14.32 -2.30 -13.48
N LYS A 80 15.07 -2.33 -12.37
CA LYS A 80 14.47 -2.54 -11.05
C LYS A 80 13.53 -1.39 -10.70
N VAL A 81 13.95 -0.14 -10.91
CA VAL A 81 13.10 1.03 -10.67
C VAL A 81 11.80 0.96 -11.48
N ALA A 82 11.90 0.66 -12.77
CA ALA A 82 10.72 0.50 -13.63
C ALA A 82 9.78 -0.60 -13.12
N TYR A 83 10.34 -1.76 -12.74
CA TYR A 83 9.57 -2.88 -12.20
C TYR A 83 8.92 -2.53 -10.87
N GLU A 84 9.66 -1.97 -9.91
CA GLU A 84 9.14 -1.59 -8.60
C GLU A 84 8.04 -0.54 -8.72
N ILE A 85 8.17 0.45 -9.61
CA ILE A 85 7.10 1.44 -9.84
C ILE A 85 5.86 0.76 -10.43
N SER A 86 6.01 -0.10 -11.43
CA SER A 86 4.88 -0.66 -12.19
C SER A 86 4.20 -1.87 -11.53
N HIS A 87 4.96 -2.72 -10.85
CA HIS A 87 4.50 -4.00 -10.31
C HIS A 87 4.56 -4.08 -8.77
N GLY A 88 5.33 -3.20 -8.12
CA GLY A 88 5.42 -3.13 -6.66
C GLY A 88 4.57 -2.00 -6.08
N LEU A 89 5.15 -0.81 -6.08
CA LEU A 89 4.61 0.41 -5.49
C LEU A 89 3.31 0.87 -6.15
N GLY A 90 3.23 0.85 -7.49
CA GLY A 90 2.04 1.26 -8.23
C GLY A 90 0.80 0.49 -7.77
N PRO A 91 0.77 -0.85 -7.90
CA PRO A 91 -0.33 -1.68 -7.42
C PRO A 91 -0.60 -1.51 -5.92
N TYR A 92 0.44 -1.38 -5.08
CA TYR A 92 0.28 -1.13 -3.65
C TYR A 92 -0.49 0.17 -3.36
N PHE A 93 -0.08 1.29 -3.95
CA PHE A 93 -0.76 2.58 -3.76
C PHE A 93 -2.15 2.58 -4.39
N SER A 94 -2.32 1.93 -5.55
CA SER A 94 -3.61 1.72 -6.19
C SER A 94 -4.59 0.99 -5.27
N ALA A 95 -4.20 -0.14 -4.69
CA ALA A 95 -5.02 -0.88 -3.74
C ALA A 95 -5.38 -0.01 -2.51
N LYS A 96 -4.41 0.74 -1.99
CA LYS A 96 -4.60 1.62 -0.83
C LYS A 96 -5.56 2.78 -1.12
N ILE A 97 -5.49 3.35 -2.33
CA ILE A 97 -6.41 4.40 -2.80
C ILE A 97 -7.82 3.81 -2.95
N SER A 98 -7.98 2.65 -3.59
CA SER A 98 -9.28 2.00 -3.76
C SER A 98 -9.91 1.65 -2.41
N MET A 99 -9.14 1.08 -1.48
CA MET A 99 -9.61 0.81 -0.11
C MET A 99 -10.16 2.06 0.59
N SER A 100 -9.59 3.24 0.32
CA SER A 100 -10.01 4.49 0.95
C SER A 100 -11.42 4.95 0.55
N VAL A 101 -11.97 4.41 -0.52
CA VAL A 101 -13.33 4.69 -1.02
C VAL A 101 -14.24 3.45 -1.01
N THR A 102 -13.82 2.35 -0.38
CA THR A 102 -14.64 1.13 -0.26
C THR A 102 -15.77 1.27 0.77
N PRO A 103 -16.79 0.38 0.73
CA PRO A 103 -17.73 0.20 1.83
C PRO A 103 -17.03 -0.06 3.18
N VAL A 104 -15.84 -0.67 3.19
CA VAL A 104 -15.06 -0.90 4.42
C VAL A 104 -14.62 0.42 5.05
N ALA A 105 -14.20 1.40 4.24
CA ALA A 105 -13.85 2.73 4.73
C ALA A 105 -15.02 3.45 5.41
N ARG A 106 -16.27 3.06 5.16
CA ARG A 106 -17.44 3.58 5.88
C ARG A 106 -17.53 3.06 7.32
N LYS A 107 -17.04 1.84 7.58
CA LYS A 107 -17.06 1.22 8.92
C LYS A 107 -16.02 1.84 9.87
N GLU A 108 -15.05 2.56 9.31
CA GLU A 108 -14.05 3.29 10.09
C GLU A 108 -14.60 4.63 10.62
N PRO A 109 -14.10 5.11 11.78
CA PRO A 109 -14.47 6.41 12.32
C PRO A 109 -14.28 7.56 11.33
N VAL A 110 -15.31 8.41 11.18
CA VAL A 110 -15.34 9.52 10.20
C VAL A 110 -14.15 10.47 10.32
N ASN A 111 -13.68 10.72 11.55
CA ASN A 111 -12.51 11.57 11.81
C ASN A 111 -11.20 11.00 11.22
N LYS A 112 -11.07 9.67 11.10
CA LYS A 112 -9.92 9.04 10.45
C LYS A 112 -10.04 9.12 8.93
N THR A 113 -11.23 8.83 8.40
CA THR A 113 -11.47 8.70 6.95
C THR A 113 -11.54 10.05 6.25
N ILE A 114 -12.02 11.10 6.93
CA ILE A 114 -12.07 12.45 6.37
C ILE A 114 -10.68 13.00 6.03
N GLY A 115 -9.66 12.65 6.81
CA GLY A 115 -8.27 13.02 6.53
C GLY A 115 -7.75 12.34 5.27
N VAL A 116 -8.19 11.10 5.01
CA VAL A 116 -7.86 10.35 3.79
C VAL A 116 -8.52 10.99 2.57
N VAL A 117 -9.83 11.26 2.65
CA VAL A 117 -10.57 11.92 1.56
C VAL A 117 -10.00 13.31 1.26
N LYS A 118 -9.66 14.10 2.29
CA LYS A 118 -9.00 15.39 2.11
C LYS A 118 -7.68 15.27 1.35
N ARG A 119 -6.86 14.25 1.65
CA ARG A 119 -5.61 14.00 0.91
C ARG A 119 -5.89 13.58 -0.52
N LEU A 120 -6.85 12.69 -0.75
CA LEU A 120 -7.26 12.27 -2.10
C LEU A 120 -7.73 13.46 -2.93
N THR A 121 -8.57 14.35 -2.39
CA THR A 121 -9.00 15.58 -3.08
C THR A 121 -7.83 16.45 -3.48
N LYS A 122 -6.82 16.62 -2.61
CA LYS A 122 -5.60 17.37 -2.95
C LYS A 122 -4.78 16.71 -4.05
N MET A 123 -4.66 15.39 -4.01
CA MET A 123 -3.94 14.63 -5.04
C MET A 123 -4.67 14.66 -6.39
N LEU A 124 -6.00 14.66 -6.36
CA LEU A 124 -6.90 14.74 -7.51
C LEU A 124 -7.26 16.18 -7.88
N SER A 125 -6.36 17.14 -7.65
CA SER A 125 -6.58 18.57 -7.93
C SER A 125 -6.85 18.87 -9.42
N ARG A 126 -6.44 17.97 -10.32
CA ARG A 126 -6.78 18.04 -11.75
C ARG A 126 -8.24 17.65 -12.04
N CYS A 127 -8.85 16.82 -11.20
CA CYS A 127 -10.22 16.33 -11.37
C CYS A 127 -11.23 17.13 -10.54
N VAL A 128 -10.77 17.76 -9.46
CA VAL A 128 -11.62 18.45 -8.48
C VAL A 128 -10.99 19.78 -8.09
N GLN A 129 -11.78 20.84 -8.18
CA GLN A 129 -11.35 22.17 -7.78
C GLN A 129 -11.26 22.29 -6.25
N GLN A 130 -10.30 23.08 -5.76
CA GLN A 130 -9.99 23.15 -4.34
C GLN A 130 -11.13 23.77 -3.51
N GLU A 131 -11.95 24.61 -4.13
CA GLU A 131 -13.13 25.26 -3.58
C GLU A 131 -14.28 24.26 -3.33
N GLU A 132 -14.27 23.12 -4.01
CA GLU A 132 -15.24 22.04 -3.81
C GLU A 132 -14.86 21.12 -2.63
N MET A 133 -13.68 21.31 -2.02
CA MET A 133 -13.17 20.45 -0.95
C MET A 133 -14.14 20.36 0.23
N ASP A 134 -14.65 21.49 0.73
CA ASP A 134 -15.53 21.48 1.90
C ASP A 134 -16.86 20.79 1.60
N LYS A 135 -17.36 20.92 0.37
CA LYS A 135 -18.59 20.22 -0.09
C LYS A 135 -18.37 18.72 -0.14
N ILE A 136 -17.22 18.27 -0.65
CA ILE A 136 -16.85 16.85 -0.70
C ILE A 136 -16.73 16.26 0.70
N LEU A 137 -16.06 16.96 1.61
CA LEU A 137 -15.90 16.50 2.99
C LEU A 137 -17.24 16.48 3.72
N GLY A 138 -18.15 17.42 3.42
CA GLY A 138 -19.53 17.40 3.90
C GLY A 138 -20.31 16.18 3.40
N GLU A 139 -20.29 15.94 2.08
CA GLU A 139 -20.95 14.77 1.48
C GLU A 139 -20.38 13.44 2.01
N TRP A 140 -19.07 13.36 2.26
CA TRP A 140 -18.45 12.18 2.86
C TRP A 140 -18.96 11.91 4.29
N ARG A 141 -19.09 12.95 5.11
CA ARG A 141 -19.66 12.80 6.47
C ARG A 141 -21.08 12.26 6.43
N ILE A 142 -21.90 12.79 5.51
CA ILE A 142 -23.27 12.34 5.32
C ILE A 142 -23.29 10.89 4.86
N TYR A 143 -22.48 10.54 3.86
CA TYR A 143 -22.33 9.17 3.36
C TYR A 143 -21.91 8.20 4.47
N ALA A 144 -20.92 8.57 5.29
CA ALA A 144 -20.41 7.71 6.34
C ALA A 144 -21.49 7.36 7.37
N SER A 145 -22.32 8.34 7.73
CA SER A 145 -23.42 8.19 8.69
C SER A 145 -24.76 7.77 8.06
N HIS A 146 -24.80 7.40 6.78
CA HIS A 146 -26.07 7.21 6.06
C HIS A 146 -26.71 5.82 6.30
N GLU A 147 -27.58 5.71 7.30
CA GLU A 147 -28.17 4.41 7.72
C GLU A 147 -28.86 3.62 6.59
N GLU A 148 -29.46 4.27 5.59
CA GLU A 148 -30.21 3.56 4.52
C GLU A 148 -29.33 2.86 3.46
N ILE A 149 -28.00 3.03 3.51
CA ILE A 149 -27.10 2.32 2.58
C ILE A 149 -26.97 0.87 3.06
N LYS A 150 -27.60 -0.03 2.29
CA LYS A 150 -27.71 -1.45 2.61
C LYS A 150 -26.39 -2.20 2.44
N GLU A 151 -26.04 -3.07 3.38
CA GLU A 151 -24.83 -3.90 3.30
C GLU A 151 -24.86 -4.86 2.10
N GLU A 152 -26.04 -5.28 1.65
CA GLU A 152 -26.26 -6.13 0.48
C GLU A 152 -25.79 -5.52 -0.85
N TRP A 153 -25.53 -4.21 -0.89
CA TRP A 153 -24.93 -3.55 -2.06
C TRP A 153 -23.43 -3.78 -2.17
N SER A 154 -22.80 -4.21 -1.07
CA SER A 154 -21.36 -4.40 -0.99
C SER A 154 -20.92 -5.86 -1.16
N VAL A 155 -21.84 -6.82 -1.04
CA VAL A 155 -21.56 -8.26 -1.13
C VAL A 155 -22.49 -8.96 -2.11
N GLU A 156 -22.00 -10.01 -2.76
CA GLU A 156 -22.75 -10.91 -3.62
C GLU A 156 -22.62 -12.33 -3.08
N LYS A 157 -23.74 -13.07 -3.08
CA LYS A 157 -23.74 -14.51 -2.81
C LYS A 157 -23.48 -15.22 -4.13
N GLN A 158 -22.42 -16.02 -4.19
CA GLN A 158 -22.23 -16.93 -5.31
C GLN A 158 -23.27 -18.06 -5.23
N PRO A 159 -23.77 -18.55 -6.38
CA PRO A 159 -24.79 -19.60 -6.40
C PRO A 159 -24.30 -20.96 -5.86
N ASP A 160 -22.98 -21.23 -5.91
CA ASP A 160 -22.40 -22.54 -5.58
C ASP A 160 -21.60 -22.58 -4.25
N GLU A 161 -21.45 -21.45 -3.56
CA GLU A 161 -20.73 -21.39 -2.28
C GLU A 161 -21.43 -20.42 -1.31
N ASP A 162 -21.57 -20.82 -0.04
CA ASP A 162 -22.00 -19.93 1.06
C ASP A 162 -20.94 -18.85 1.43
N VAL A 163 -20.07 -18.51 0.47
CA VAL A 163 -19.00 -17.52 0.61
C VAL A 163 -19.48 -16.20 0.01
N LEU A 164 -19.58 -15.18 0.87
CA LEU A 164 -19.85 -13.80 0.45
C LEU A 164 -18.61 -13.22 -0.21
N GLN A 165 -18.73 -12.84 -1.49
CA GLN A 165 -17.69 -12.09 -2.20
C GLN A 165 -18.05 -10.60 -2.26
N TRP A 166 -17.04 -9.73 -2.20
CA TRP A 166 -17.26 -8.29 -2.36
C TRP A 166 -17.68 -7.98 -3.80
N LYS A 167 -18.76 -7.21 -3.96
CA LYS A 167 -19.15 -6.68 -5.27
C LYS A 167 -18.10 -5.71 -5.80
N ASN A 168 -18.03 -5.61 -7.12
CA ASN A 168 -17.22 -4.60 -7.79
C ASN A 168 -17.53 -3.21 -7.20
N ILE A 169 -16.47 -2.45 -6.88
CA ILE A 169 -16.57 -1.13 -6.25
C ILE A 169 -17.39 -0.14 -7.09
N ASP A 170 -17.34 -0.25 -8.42
CA ASP A 170 -18.11 0.58 -9.34
C ASP A 170 -19.61 0.27 -9.26
N ALA A 171 -19.97 -1.00 -9.11
CA ALA A 171 -21.37 -1.42 -8.95
C ALA A 171 -21.95 -0.91 -7.62
N TYR A 172 -21.17 -1.00 -6.54
CA TYR A 172 -21.55 -0.43 -5.24
C TYR A 172 -21.79 1.08 -5.32
N TRP A 173 -20.85 1.83 -5.89
CA TRP A 173 -20.99 3.27 -6.04
C TRP A 173 -22.07 3.66 -7.06
N GLY A 174 -22.33 2.83 -8.08
CA GLY A 174 -23.46 3.01 -8.98
C GLY A 174 -24.78 3.17 -8.23
N ASN A 175 -25.06 2.28 -7.28
CA ASN A 175 -26.28 2.33 -6.47
C ASN A 175 -26.36 3.60 -5.62
N ILE A 176 -25.25 3.99 -4.97
CA ILE A 176 -25.20 5.17 -4.10
C ILE A 176 -25.33 6.47 -4.90
N LEU A 177 -24.70 6.56 -6.06
CA LEU A 177 -24.73 7.75 -6.91
C LEU A 177 -26.05 7.93 -7.67
N CYS A 178 -26.91 6.91 -7.65
CA CYS A 178 -28.30 6.99 -8.09
C CYS A 178 -29.25 7.55 -7.00
N LEU A 179 -28.79 7.71 -5.76
CA LEU A 179 -29.58 8.32 -4.70
C LEU A 179 -29.76 9.83 -4.97
N ASN A 180 -31.02 10.26 -4.96
CA ASN A 180 -31.39 11.66 -5.10
C ASN A 180 -31.68 12.27 -3.73
N ASP A 181 -31.41 13.56 -3.60
CA ASP A 181 -31.86 14.36 -2.47
C ASP A 181 -33.39 14.46 -2.53
N ILE A 182 -34.03 14.02 -1.45
CA ILE A 182 -35.49 13.91 -1.28
C ILE A 182 -36.17 15.26 -1.57
N ASN A 183 -35.46 16.39 -1.34
CA ASN A 183 -36.06 17.72 -1.38
C ASN A 183 -35.82 18.49 -2.69
N VAL A 184 -34.86 18.07 -3.53
CA VAL A 184 -34.38 18.91 -4.64
C VAL A 184 -34.30 18.15 -5.98
N GLY A 185 -34.43 16.81 -5.98
CA GLY A 185 -34.28 16.00 -7.18
C GLY A 185 -32.85 16.02 -7.78
N LYS A 186 -31.89 16.59 -7.06
CA LYS A 186 -30.47 16.59 -7.42
C LYS A 186 -29.79 15.37 -6.82
N LYS A 187 -28.71 14.90 -7.45
CA LYS A 187 -27.90 13.79 -6.91
C LYS A 187 -27.37 14.13 -5.53
N ARG A 188 -27.58 13.24 -4.57
CA ARG A 188 -27.21 13.44 -3.15
C ARG A 188 -25.70 13.56 -2.91
N TYR A 189 -24.91 12.90 -3.76
CA TYR A 189 -23.44 12.82 -3.65
C TYR A 189 -22.73 13.33 -4.89
N TYR A 190 -23.14 14.51 -5.38
CA TYR A 190 -22.64 15.06 -6.63
C TYR A 190 -21.12 15.33 -6.60
N HIS A 191 -20.61 16.02 -5.58
CA HIS A 191 -19.20 16.40 -5.52
C HIS A 191 -18.33 15.18 -5.17
N LEU A 192 -18.80 14.33 -4.25
CA LEU A 192 -18.14 13.09 -3.86
C LEU A 192 -18.01 12.13 -5.05
N SER A 193 -18.99 12.10 -5.96
CA SER A 193 -18.93 11.26 -7.17
C SER A 193 -17.69 11.50 -8.03
N LYS A 194 -17.16 12.73 -8.05
CA LYS A 194 -15.95 13.07 -8.82
C LYS A 194 -14.73 12.35 -8.27
N ILE A 195 -14.56 12.34 -6.94
CA ILE A 195 -13.46 11.65 -6.25
C ILE A 195 -13.61 10.14 -6.40
N VAL A 196 -14.81 9.65 -6.13
CA VAL A 196 -15.13 8.22 -6.12
C VAL A 196 -14.95 7.57 -7.48
N LYS A 197 -15.19 8.28 -8.57
CA LYS A 197 -14.92 7.78 -9.92
C LYS A 197 -13.46 7.91 -10.29
N ALA A 198 -12.79 9.00 -9.91
CA ALA A 198 -11.39 9.22 -10.26
C ALA A 198 -10.42 8.30 -9.49
N ALA A 199 -10.71 7.99 -8.22
CA ALA A 199 -9.83 7.18 -7.37
C ALA A 199 -9.64 5.73 -7.88
N PRO A 200 -10.69 5.00 -8.28
CA PRO A 200 -10.55 3.70 -8.93
C PRO A 200 -9.94 3.79 -10.33
N CYS A 201 -10.19 4.85 -11.10
CA CYS A 201 -9.51 5.05 -12.39
C CYS A 201 -7.99 5.22 -12.24
N LEU A 202 -7.51 5.80 -11.13
CA LEU A 202 -6.08 5.76 -10.81
C LEU A 202 -5.59 4.33 -10.53
N SER A 203 -6.43 3.46 -9.97
CA SER A 203 -6.11 2.04 -9.74
C SER A 203 -6.19 1.16 -10.99
N HIS A 204 -7.09 1.48 -11.92
CA HIS A 204 -7.26 0.81 -13.20
C HIS A 204 -6.37 1.37 -14.30
N GLY A 205 -5.50 2.33 -13.99
CA GLY A 205 -4.59 2.97 -14.93
C GLY A 205 -3.53 2.05 -15.54
N GLN A 206 -3.42 0.78 -15.13
CA GLN A 206 -2.51 -0.22 -15.72
C GLN A 206 -3.05 -1.66 -15.52
N ALA A 207 -4.01 -2.15 -16.32
CA ALA A 207 -4.16 -3.58 -16.66
C ALA A 207 -5.23 -3.79 -17.76
N PRO A 208 -5.06 -4.72 -18.73
CA PRO A 208 -3.88 -5.50 -19.11
C PRO A 208 -3.22 -4.96 -20.41
N VAL A 209 -1.90 -5.16 -20.56
CA VAL A 209 -1.31 -5.22 -21.90
C VAL A 209 -2.00 -6.38 -22.60
N GLU A 210 -2.72 -6.09 -23.69
CA GLU A 210 -3.22 -7.10 -24.60
C GLU A 210 -2.08 -8.08 -24.93
N ARG A 211 -2.27 -9.36 -24.57
CA ARG A 211 -1.43 -10.46 -25.06
C ARG A 211 -1.94 -10.91 -26.41
#